data_AF-A0A131XGU6-F1
#
_entry.id   AF-A0A131XGU6-F1
#
_cell.length_a   1.000
_cell.length_b   1.000
_cell.length_c   1.000
_cell.angle_alpha   90.00
_cell.angle_beta   90.00
_cell.angle_gamma   90.00
#
_symmetry.space_group_name_H-M   'P 1'
#
loop_
_entity.id
_entity.type
_entity.pdbx_description
1 polymer ?
#
loop_
_entity_poly.entity_id
_entity_poly.type
_entity_poly.pdbx_seq_one_letter_code
_entity_poly.pdbx_strand_id
1 'polypeptide(L)'
;RYLAQVQHFFENGIHELVRVVRDAVVAAFGHIALKERVGPADFAVGFDFVKKHVSRDSKKPLPGFLRMLLPPLEVEGDTDDVRVLNVMILETRDILETDDFAKVLGMCIDRGMTSLTNDVEACFQNMRAAERENGSGDQAESTAAAATLAVSTGFPMAKLLPVLRNSLVSGRQEGFLRAVLQEELLRSMIANVYEAFCQTEDADRINHNLAPLS
;
A
#
# COMPACT_ATOMS: atom_id res chain seq x y z
N ARG A 1 -12.28 19.11 13.84
CA ARG A 1 -12.47 17.94 14.74
C ARG A 1 -12.57 16.64 13.95
N TYR A 2 -13.51 16.50 13.01
CA TYR A 2 -13.62 15.30 12.16
C TYR A 2 -12.34 14.97 11.36
N LEU A 3 -11.78 15.92 10.59
CA LEU A 3 -10.54 15.65 9.83
C LEU A 3 -9.32 15.36 10.72
N ALA A 4 -9.33 15.79 11.98
CA ALA A 4 -8.23 15.52 12.91
C ALA A 4 -8.17 14.03 13.32
N GLN A 5 -9.22 13.24 13.06
CA GLN A 5 -9.22 11.79 13.28
C GLN A 5 -8.09 11.09 12.51
N VAL A 6 -7.60 11.68 11.41
CA VAL A 6 -6.42 11.18 10.68
C VAL A 6 -5.15 11.11 11.53
N GLN A 7 -5.06 11.93 12.60
CA GLN A 7 -3.92 11.92 13.51
C GLN A 7 -3.74 10.56 14.19
N HIS A 8 -4.84 9.84 14.47
CA HIS A 8 -4.78 8.50 15.06
C HIS A 8 -3.93 7.54 14.22
N PHE A 9 -4.05 7.62 12.88
CA PHE A 9 -3.22 6.82 11.99
C PHE A 9 -1.74 7.19 12.10
N PHE A 10 -1.40 8.48 12.09
CA PHE A 10 -0.01 8.92 12.14
C PHE A 10 0.65 8.71 13.52
N GLU A 11 -0.12 8.77 14.60
CA GLU A 11 0.39 8.63 15.96
C GLU A 11 0.43 7.17 16.44
N ASN A 12 -0.52 6.34 16.01
CA ASN A 12 -0.68 4.96 16.51
C ASN A 12 -0.77 3.94 15.38
N GLY A 13 -1.66 4.17 14.41
CA GLY A 13 -1.98 3.21 13.36
C GLY A 13 -0.80 2.79 12.50
N ILE A 14 0.07 3.73 12.15
CA ILE A 14 1.25 3.49 11.31
C ILE A 14 2.25 2.57 12.01
N HIS A 15 2.38 2.68 13.33
CA HIS A 15 3.26 1.79 14.11
C HIS A 15 2.73 0.36 14.12
N GLU A 16 1.41 0.19 14.25
CA GLU A 16 0.78 -1.13 14.14
C GLU A 16 0.97 -1.71 12.73
N LEU A 17 0.73 -0.92 11.68
CA LEU A 17 0.91 -1.34 10.30
C LEU A 17 2.37 -1.75 10.03
N VAL A 18 3.34 -0.93 10.46
CA VAL A 18 4.77 -1.23 10.34
C VAL A 18 5.11 -2.52 11.08
N ARG A 19 4.54 -2.78 12.26
CA ARG A 19 4.76 -4.03 12.99
C ARG A 19 4.24 -5.24 12.20
N VAL A 20 3.00 -5.19 11.71
CA VAL A 20 2.39 -6.27 10.94
C VAL A 20 3.18 -6.56 9.65
N VAL A 21 3.58 -5.52 8.92
CA VAL A 21 4.40 -5.67 7.72
C VAL A 21 5.80 -6.19 8.04
N ARG A 22 6.43 -5.70 9.11
CA ARG A 22 7.73 -6.18 9.57
C ARG A 22 7.70 -7.67 9.89
N ASP A 23 6.69 -8.12 10.64
CA ASP A 23 6.54 -9.53 11.02
C ASP A 23 6.42 -10.40 9.76
N ALA A 24 5.64 -9.96 8.76
CA ALA A 24 5.52 -10.63 7.47
C ALA A 24 6.83 -10.65 6.66
N VAL A 25 7.57 -9.55 6.64
CA VAL A 25 8.89 -9.46 5.96
C VAL A 25 9.92 -10.38 6.63
N VAL A 26 9.94 -10.44 7.97
CA VAL A 26 10.80 -11.36 8.71
C VAL A 26 10.43 -12.81 8.40
N ALA A 27 9.14 -13.14 8.32
CA ALA A 27 8.71 -14.48 7.91
C ALA A 27 9.15 -14.82 6.47
N ALA A 28 9.09 -13.86 5.54
CA ALA A 28 9.45 -14.04 4.15
C ALA A 28 10.97 -14.17 3.91
N PHE A 29 11.78 -13.32 4.55
CA PHE A 29 13.21 -13.18 4.23
C PHE A 29 14.15 -13.55 5.39
N GLY A 30 13.65 -13.69 6.62
CA GLY A 30 14.49 -13.84 7.82
C GLY A 30 15.30 -15.13 7.89
N HIS A 31 14.94 -16.14 7.09
CA HIS A 31 15.65 -17.41 6.98
C HIS A 31 16.77 -17.38 5.91
N ILE A 32 16.81 -16.36 5.06
CA ILE A 32 17.79 -16.25 3.97
C ILE A 32 19.12 -15.76 4.54
N ALA A 33 20.18 -16.54 4.34
CA ALA A 33 21.50 -16.17 4.85
C ALA A 33 22.07 -14.97 4.08
N LEU A 34 22.83 -14.09 4.75
CA LEU A 34 23.43 -12.91 4.10
C LEU A 34 24.37 -13.24 2.93
N LYS A 35 24.97 -14.45 2.93
CA LYS A 35 25.84 -14.96 1.86
C LYS A 35 25.07 -15.58 0.68
N GLU A 36 23.80 -15.89 0.87
CA GLU A 36 22.95 -16.53 -0.12
C GLU A 36 22.68 -15.57 -1.28
N ARG A 37 22.73 -16.10 -2.51
CA ARG A 37 22.53 -15.30 -3.72
C ARG A 37 21.06 -15.35 -4.09
N VAL A 38 20.42 -14.19 -4.12
CA VAL A 38 19.01 -14.01 -4.46
C VAL A 38 18.89 -13.12 -5.69
N GLY A 39 17.91 -13.42 -6.54
CA GLY A 39 17.55 -12.68 -7.75
C GLY A 39 16.22 -11.92 -7.62
N PRO A 40 15.83 -11.14 -8.64
CA PRO A 40 14.57 -10.39 -8.63
C PRO A 40 13.32 -11.27 -8.45
N ALA A 41 13.34 -12.48 -9.01
CA ALA A 41 12.25 -13.44 -8.87
C ALA A 41 12.02 -13.86 -7.41
N ASP A 42 13.09 -14.02 -6.62
CA ASP A 42 12.99 -14.36 -5.21
C ASP A 42 12.32 -13.23 -4.40
N PHE A 43 12.60 -11.98 -4.74
CA PHE A 43 11.92 -10.82 -4.15
C PHE A 43 10.45 -10.76 -4.56
N ALA A 44 10.11 -11.04 -5.82
CA ALA A 44 8.72 -11.08 -6.26
C ALA A 44 7.91 -12.14 -5.49
N VAL A 45 8.48 -13.33 -5.27
CA VAL A 45 7.90 -14.38 -4.43
C VAL A 45 7.78 -13.90 -2.98
N GLY A 46 8.83 -13.28 -2.43
CA GLY A 46 8.81 -12.73 -1.07
C GLY A 46 7.76 -11.63 -0.88
N PHE A 47 7.56 -10.74 -1.84
CA PHE A 47 6.53 -9.69 -1.78
C PHE A 47 5.12 -10.26 -1.87
N ASP A 48 4.89 -11.26 -2.72
CA ASP A 48 3.61 -11.97 -2.77
C ASP A 48 3.32 -12.71 -1.46
N PHE A 49 4.33 -13.35 -0.86
CA PHE A 49 4.23 -13.95 0.47
C PHE A 49 3.86 -12.89 1.52
N VAL A 50 4.56 -11.75 1.55
CA VAL A 50 4.27 -10.65 2.49
C VAL A 50 2.83 -10.18 2.34
N LYS A 51 2.37 -9.96 1.09
CA LYS A 51 0.99 -9.54 0.81
C LYS A 51 -0.03 -10.54 1.37
N LYS A 52 0.14 -11.83 1.09
CA LYS A 52 -0.75 -12.91 1.60
C LYS A 52 -0.70 -13.05 3.12
N HIS A 53 0.48 -12.93 3.70
CA HIS A 53 0.67 -13.03 5.14
C HIS A 53 -0.01 -11.88 5.88
N VAL A 54 0.11 -10.65 5.36
CA VAL A 54 -0.57 -9.46 5.89
C VAL A 54 -2.09 -9.57 5.73
N SER A 55 -2.58 -10.08 4.59
CA SER A 55 -4.01 -10.27 4.37
C SER A 55 -4.60 -11.45 5.15
N ARG A 56 -3.76 -12.33 5.72
CA ARG A 56 -4.14 -13.53 6.49
C ARG A 56 -5.12 -14.42 5.73
N ASP A 57 -4.92 -14.56 4.42
CA ASP A 57 -5.80 -15.26 3.48
C ASP A 57 -7.27 -14.78 3.50
N SER A 58 -7.51 -13.58 4.01
CA SER A 58 -8.84 -12.99 4.06
C SER A 58 -9.20 -12.32 2.72
N LYS A 59 -10.50 -12.14 2.47
CA LYS A 59 -10.99 -11.35 1.34
C LYS A 59 -10.64 -9.86 1.44
N LYS A 60 -10.42 -9.35 2.66
CA LYS A 60 -10.01 -7.96 2.89
C LYS A 60 -8.48 -7.87 2.75
N PRO A 61 -7.96 -6.90 1.98
CA PRO A 61 -6.53 -6.81 1.70
C PRO A 61 -5.70 -6.47 2.96
N LEU A 62 -6.31 -5.82 3.94
CA LEU A 62 -5.69 -5.49 5.22
C LEU A 62 -6.71 -5.65 6.38
N PRO A 63 -6.81 -6.85 6.97
CA PRO A 63 -7.74 -7.13 8.07
C PRO A 63 -7.45 -6.26 9.29
N GLY A 64 -8.50 -5.66 9.86
CA GLY A 64 -8.35 -4.76 11.00
C GLY A 64 -7.74 -3.40 10.65
N PHE A 65 -7.69 -3.01 9.37
CA PHE A 65 -7.25 -1.67 8.98
C PHE A 65 -8.02 -0.55 9.69
N LEU A 66 -9.31 -0.74 9.95
CA LEU A 66 -10.16 0.29 10.57
C LEU A 66 -9.64 0.76 11.95
N ARG A 67 -9.16 -0.16 12.80
CA ARG A 67 -8.56 0.19 14.11
C ARG A 67 -7.23 0.94 13.98
N MET A 68 -6.55 0.78 12.84
CA MET A 68 -5.32 1.53 12.54
C MET A 68 -5.67 2.94 12.05
N LEU A 69 -6.77 3.11 11.30
CA LEU A 69 -7.12 4.38 10.69
C LEU A 69 -7.88 5.33 11.63
N LEU A 70 -8.80 4.79 12.44
CA LEU A 70 -9.69 5.59 13.29
C LEU A 70 -9.59 5.15 14.76
N PRO A 71 -9.70 6.08 15.72
CA PRO A 71 -9.75 5.73 17.13
C PRO A 71 -11.08 5.01 17.46
N PRO A 72 -11.15 4.32 18.61
CA PRO A 72 -12.41 3.79 19.14
C PRO A 72 -13.49 4.88 19.24
N LEU A 73 -14.77 4.51 19.10
CA LEU A 73 -15.86 5.46 19.28
C LEU A 73 -15.92 5.89 20.75
N GLU A 74 -15.82 7.19 21.00
CA GLU A 74 -16.12 7.77 22.30
C GLU A 74 -17.62 8.09 22.35
N VAL A 75 -18.34 7.43 23.24
CA VAL A 75 -19.81 7.53 23.35
C VAL A 75 -20.23 8.79 24.14
N GLU A 76 -19.28 9.49 24.75
CA GLU A 76 -19.59 10.50 25.76
C GLU A 76 -19.56 11.93 25.22
N GLY A 77 -20.73 12.58 25.27
CA GLY A 77 -20.88 14.01 25.08
C GLY A 77 -22.31 14.36 24.66
N ASP A 78 -22.99 15.17 25.47
CA ASP A 78 -24.41 15.49 25.32
C ASP A 78 -24.67 16.72 24.42
N THR A 79 -23.63 17.23 23.75
CA THR A 79 -23.78 18.39 22.86
C THR A 79 -24.12 17.97 21.43
N ASP A 80 -24.92 18.78 20.74
CA ASP A 80 -25.29 18.56 19.33
C ASP A 80 -24.05 18.34 18.44
N ASP A 81 -23.00 19.14 18.64
CA ASP A 81 -21.73 19.04 17.91
C ASP A 81 -21.05 17.67 18.08
N VAL A 82 -21.11 17.09 19.29
CA VAL A 82 -20.53 15.77 19.56
C VAL A 82 -21.36 14.69 18.88
N ARG A 83 -22.70 14.81 18.90
CA ARG A 83 -23.57 13.87 18.17
C ARG A 83 -23.29 13.90 16.67
N VAL A 84 -23.21 15.09 16.06
CA VAL A 84 -22.91 15.22 14.62
C VAL A 84 -21.54 14.63 14.28
N LEU A 85 -20.51 14.92 15.09
CA LEU A 85 -19.18 14.33 14.90
C LEU A 85 -19.22 12.80 14.97
N ASN A 86 -19.95 12.22 15.93
CA ASN A 86 -20.08 10.78 16.08
C ASN A 86 -20.79 10.13 14.89
N VAL A 87 -21.84 10.78 14.36
CA VAL A 87 -22.50 10.33 13.11
C VAL A 87 -21.51 10.30 11.95
N MET A 88 -20.76 11.39 11.73
CA MET A 88 -19.76 11.43 10.65
C MET A 88 -18.70 10.32 10.80
N ILE A 89 -18.24 10.04 12.02
CA ILE A 89 -17.26 8.97 12.28
C ILE A 89 -17.88 7.58 12.00
N LEU A 90 -19.13 7.35 12.38
CA LEU A 90 -19.85 6.11 12.09
C LEU A 90 -20.01 5.90 10.58
N GLU A 91 -20.49 6.90 9.86
CA GLU A 91 -20.64 6.85 8.40
C GLU A 91 -19.29 6.59 7.71
N THR A 92 -18.20 7.19 8.21
CA THR A 92 -16.84 6.90 7.71
C THR A 92 -16.47 5.44 7.91
N ARG A 93 -16.75 4.89 9.10
CA ARG A 93 -16.49 3.47 9.39
C ARG A 93 -17.26 2.58 8.44
N ASP A 94 -18.52 2.88 8.19
CA ASP A 94 -19.36 2.13 7.25
C ASP A 94 -18.77 2.13 5.84
N ILE A 95 -18.34 3.30 5.32
CA ILE A 95 -17.65 3.40 4.02
C ILE A 95 -16.40 2.52 3.99
N LEU A 96 -15.56 2.59 5.03
CA LEU A 96 -14.31 1.83 5.12
C LEU A 96 -14.53 0.31 5.25
N GLU A 97 -15.73 -0.11 5.64
CA GLU A 97 -16.08 -1.53 5.75
C GLU A 97 -16.68 -2.12 4.47
N THR A 98 -17.06 -1.27 3.50
CA THR A 98 -17.61 -1.69 2.21
C THR A 98 -16.63 -2.52 1.37
N ASP A 99 -17.19 -3.38 0.52
CA ASP A 99 -16.41 -4.15 -0.45
C ASP A 99 -15.76 -3.24 -1.51
N ASP A 100 -16.37 -2.11 -1.86
CA ASP A 100 -15.80 -1.18 -2.83
C ASP A 100 -14.56 -0.48 -2.28
N PHE A 101 -14.57 -0.07 -1.00
CA PHE A 101 -13.35 0.40 -0.35
C PHE A 101 -12.28 -0.71 -0.31
N ALA A 102 -12.65 -1.94 0.02
CA ALA A 102 -11.72 -3.07 0.04
C ALA A 102 -11.08 -3.32 -1.35
N LYS A 103 -11.85 -3.20 -2.44
CA LYS A 103 -11.33 -3.29 -3.82
C LYS A 103 -10.33 -2.16 -4.13
N VAL A 104 -10.68 -0.91 -3.80
CA VAL A 104 -9.79 0.26 -3.99
C VAL A 104 -8.50 0.09 -3.19
N LEU A 105 -8.59 -0.28 -1.92
CA LEU A 105 -7.42 -0.51 -1.08
C LEU A 105 -6.54 -1.64 -1.62
N GLY A 106 -7.15 -2.74 -2.07
CA GLY A 106 -6.44 -3.86 -2.69
C GLY A 106 -5.68 -3.45 -3.95
N MET A 107 -6.33 -2.70 -4.84
CA MET A 107 -5.69 -2.12 -6.03
C MET A 107 -4.50 -1.22 -5.66
N CYS A 108 -4.65 -0.34 -4.67
CA CYS A 108 -3.55 0.53 -4.20
C CYS A 108 -2.34 -0.30 -3.71
N ILE A 109 -2.59 -1.37 -2.95
CA ILE A 109 -1.56 -2.29 -2.47
C ILE A 109 -0.88 -3.01 -3.64
N ASP A 110 -1.65 -3.50 -4.62
CA ASP A 110 -1.13 -4.22 -5.79
C ASP A 110 -0.24 -3.33 -6.65
N ARG A 111 -0.62 -2.07 -6.83
CA ARG A 111 0.20 -1.08 -7.51
C ARG A 111 1.48 -0.79 -6.74
N GLY A 112 1.39 -0.67 -5.42
CA GLY A 112 2.56 -0.49 -4.53
C GLY A 112 3.54 -1.65 -4.63
N MET A 113 3.05 -2.89 -4.61
CA MET A 113 3.84 -4.11 -4.76
C MET A 113 4.47 -4.22 -6.15
N THR A 114 3.72 -3.92 -7.21
CA THR A 114 4.26 -3.88 -8.58
C THR A 114 5.40 -2.87 -8.70
N SER A 115 5.21 -1.68 -8.11
CA SER A 115 6.27 -0.67 -8.06
C SER A 115 7.49 -1.16 -7.27
N LEU A 116 7.31 -1.87 -6.14
CA LEU A 116 8.42 -2.48 -5.37
C LEU A 116 9.20 -3.49 -6.20
N THR A 117 8.53 -4.36 -6.92
CA THR A 117 9.17 -5.33 -7.81
C THR A 117 9.98 -4.64 -8.90
N ASN A 118 9.44 -3.59 -9.53
CA ASN A 118 10.14 -2.83 -10.56
C ASN A 118 11.39 -2.12 -10.01
N ASP A 119 11.31 -1.56 -8.81
CA ASP A 119 12.46 -0.90 -8.18
C ASP A 119 13.56 -1.91 -7.84
N VAL A 120 13.19 -3.11 -7.38
CA VAL A 120 14.16 -4.20 -7.16
C VAL A 120 14.82 -4.58 -8.48
N GLU A 121 14.07 -4.79 -9.55
CA GLU A 121 14.61 -5.12 -10.87
C GLU A 121 15.61 -4.05 -11.34
N ALA A 122 15.28 -2.77 -11.19
CA ALA A 122 16.17 -1.67 -11.50
C ALA A 122 17.47 -1.69 -10.67
N CYS A 123 17.39 -2.04 -9.38
CA CYS A 123 18.58 -2.22 -8.54
C CYS A 123 19.52 -3.31 -9.10
N PHE A 124 18.96 -4.46 -9.50
CA PHE A 124 19.73 -5.55 -10.09
C PHE A 124 20.37 -5.15 -11.42
N GLN A 125 19.65 -4.38 -12.26
CA GLN A 125 20.20 -3.86 -13.52
C GLN A 125 21.38 -2.92 -13.29
N ASN A 126 21.24 -1.98 -12.34
CA ASN A 126 22.30 -1.03 -12.00
C ASN A 126 23.54 -1.74 -11.42
N MET A 127 23.35 -2.72 -10.53
CA MET A 127 24.47 -3.50 -9.99
C MET A 127 25.20 -4.30 -11.07
N ARG A 128 24.47 -4.91 -12.01
CA ARG A 128 25.08 -5.62 -13.15
C ARG A 128 25.85 -4.67 -14.07
N ALA A 129 25.36 -3.45 -14.28
CA ALA A 129 26.09 -2.45 -15.06
C ALA A 129 27.41 -2.05 -14.37
N ALA A 130 27.37 -1.79 -13.07
CA ALA A 130 28.56 -1.43 -12.29
C ALA A 130 29.63 -2.55 -12.25
N GLU A 131 29.24 -3.82 -12.20
CA GLU A 131 30.19 -4.95 -12.28
C GLU A 131 30.86 -5.06 -13.66
N ARG A 132 30.16 -4.72 -14.75
CA ARG A 132 30.74 -4.70 -16.10
C ARG A 132 31.73 -3.56 -16.29
N GLU A 133 31.44 -2.39 -15.73
CA GLU A 133 32.35 -1.23 -15.78
C GLU A 133 33.64 -1.49 -14.98
N ASN A 134 33.52 -2.05 -13.78
CA ASN A 134 34.69 -2.39 -12.94
C ASN A 134 35.49 -3.61 -13.45
N GLY A 135 34.90 -4.47 -14.28
CA GLY A 135 35.54 -5.64 -14.88
C GLY A 135 36.30 -5.36 -16.19
N SER A 136 36.40 -4.10 -16.62
CA SER A 136 36.99 -3.71 -17.90
C SER A 136 38.50 -3.40 -17.85
N GLY A 137 39.26 -4.24 -17.13
CA GLY A 137 40.72 -4.32 -17.20
C GLY A 137 41.14 -5.79 -17.23
N ASP A 138 41.59 -6.25 -18.40
CA ASP A 138 42.07 -7.61 -18.72
C ASP A 138 41.03 -8.74 -18.81
N GLN A 139 40.51 -8.99 -20.01
CA GLN A 139 40.86 -10.18 -20.81
C GLN A 139 39.95 -10.31 -22.04
N ALA A 140 40.56 -10.11 -23.21
CA ALA A 140 40.17 -10.78 -24.42
C ALA A 140 40.56 -12.25 -24.29
N GLU A 141 39.61 -13.14 -23.96
CA GLU A 141 39.56 -14.54 -24.38
C GLU A 141 38.33 -15.25 -23.74
N SER A 142 37.70 -16.14 -24.50
CA SER A 142 36.52 -16.97 -24.12
C SER A 142 35.13 -16.30 -24.13
N THR A 143 34.60 -16.10 -25.34
CA THR A 143 33.22 -15.67 -25.63
C THR A 143 32.13 -16.72 -25.37
N ALA A 144 32.48 -17.98 -25.04
CA ALA A 144 31.50 -19.03 -24.75
C ALA A 144 31.27 -19.26 -23.24
N ALA A 145 32.32 -19.29 -22.41
CA ALA A 145 32.16 -19.48 -20.95
C ALA A 145 31.67 -18.22 -20.22
N ALA A 146 31.98 -17.02 -20.75
CA ALA A 146 31.45 -15.76 -20.22
C ALA A 146 29.92 -15.64 -20.40
N ALA A 147 29.37 -16.20 -21.47
CA ALA A 147 27.93 -16.27 -21.69
C ALA A 147 27.24 -17.26 -20.73
N THR A 148 27.92 -18.32 -20.31
CA THR A 148 27.39 -19.28 -19.32
C THR A 148 27.54 -18.77 -17.87
N LEU A 149 28.57 -17.97 -17.58
CA LEU A 149 28.78 -17.31 -16.27
C LEU A 149 27.94 -16.04 -16.08
N ALA A 150 27.43 -15.44 -17.17
CA ALA A 150 26.44 -14.37 -17.14
C ALA A 150 25.07 -14.80 -16.58
N VAL A 151 24.89 -16.10 -16.29
CA VAL A 151 23.69 -16.69 -15.65
C VAL A 151 23.81 -16.71 -14.12
N SER A 152 24.60 -15.82 -13.52
CA SER A 152 24.42 -15.50 -12.11
C SER A 152 23.28 -14.50 -11.96
N THR A 153 22.03 -14.99 -11.95
CA THR A 153 20.83 -14.16 -11.85
C THR A 153 20.70 -13.43 -10.50
N GLY A 154 21.51 -13.79 -9.49
CA GLY A 154 21.43 -13.25 -8.14
C GLY A 154 22.71 -12.61 -7.60
N PHE A 155 22.54 -11.78 -6.56
CA PHE A 155 23.62 -11.20 -5.75
C PHE A 155 23.52 -11.70 -4.31
N PRO A 156 24.64 -11.81 -3.57
CA PRO A 156 24.59 -12.07 -2.13
C PRO A 156 23.68 -11.05 -1.42
N MET A 157 22.76 -11.51 -0.57
CA MET A 157 21.80 -10.64 0.14
C MET A 157 22.49 -9.48 0.87
N ALA A 158 23.64 -9.71 1.50
CA ALA A 158 24.43 -8.66 2.17
C ALA A 158 24.85 -7.51 1.23
N LYS A 159 25.11 -7.78 -0.05
CA LYS A 159 25.45 -6.74 -1.04
C LYS A 159 24.21 -5.98 -1.54
N LEU A 160 23.04 -6.60 -1.50
CA LEU A 160 21.78 -6.03 -1.98
C LEU A 160 21.16 -5.05 -0.97
N LEU A 161 21.22 -5.36 0.33
CA LEU A 161 20.56 -4.57 1.37
C LEU A 161 20.88 -3.06 1.32
N PRO A 162 22.15 -2.61 1.14
CA PRO A 162 22.45 -1.18 1.03
C PRO A 162 21.83 -0.52 -0.21
N VAL A 163 21.86 -1.21 -1.36
CA VAL A 163 21.32 -0.70 -2.63
C VAL A 163 19.80 -0.58 -2.53
N LEU A 164 19.14 -1.65 -2.06
CA LEU A 164 17.69 -1.66 -1.84
C LEU A 164 17.26 -0.57 -0.86
N ARG A 165 17.99 -0.38 0.24
CA ARG A 165 17.71 0.70 1.20
C ARG A 165 17.72 2.07 0.53
N ASN A 166 18.74 2.35 -0.28
CA ASN A 166 18.89 3.67 -0.91
C ASN A 166 17.83 3.90 -1.98
N SER A 167 17.55 2.90 -2.83
CA SER A 167 16.59 3.02 -3.92
C SER A 167 15.13 3.03 -3.44
N LEU A 168 14.77 2.17 -2.47
CA LEU A 168 13.38 2.03 -2.02
C LEU A 168 12.95 3.13 -1.04
N VAL A 169 13.88 3.69 -0.23
CA VAL A 169 13.55 4.68 0.81
C VAL A 169 13.71 6.12 0.30
N SER A 170 14.76 6.40 -0.47
CA SER A 170 15.10 7.79 -0.85
C SER A 170 14.53 8.22 -2.21
N GLY A 171 14.19 7.29 -3.10
CA GLY A 171 13.79 7.58 -4.48
C GLY A 171 12.28 7.76 -4.70
N ARG A 172 11.43 7.42 -3.73
CA ARG A 172 10.01 7.16 -3.98
C ARG A 172 9.11 8.09 -3.17
N GLN A 173 8.61 9.18 -3.77
CA GLN A 173 7.58 10.00 -3.11
C GLN A 173 6.53 10.59 -4.08
N GLU A 174 6.85 10.99 -5.31
CA GLU A 174 5.86 11.68 -6.16
C GLU A 174 5.20 10.81 -7.25
N GLY A 175 5.98 10.03 -7.99
CA GLY A 175 5.48 9.30 -9.16
C GLY A 175 4.41 8.27 -8.79
N PHE A 176 4.65 7.50 -7.72
CA PHE A 176 3.72 6.50 -7.21
C PHE A 176 2.41 7.14 -6.72
N LEU A 177 2.48 8.20 -5.91
CA LEU A 177 1.31 8.85 -5.36
C LEU A 177 0.43 9.44 -6.47
N ARG A 178 1.05 10.13 -7.45
CA ARG A 178 0.34 10.65 -8.62
C ARG A 178 -0.36 9.54 -9.40
N ALA A 179 0.33 8.41 -9.58
CA ALA A 179 -0.23 7.23 -10.23
C ALA A 179 -1.48 6.73 -9.52
N VAL A 180 -1.43 6.52 -8.20
CA VAL A 180 -2.58 6.05 -7.40
C VAL A 180 -3.75 7.01 -7.45
N LEU A 181 -3.49 8.33 -7.34
CA LEU A 181 -4.55 9.36 -7.40
C LEU A 181 -5.25 9.44 -8.77
N GLN A 182 -4.61 8.93 -9.82
CA GLN A 182 -5.16 8.87 -11.17
C GLN A 182 -5.94 7.58 -11.46
N GLU A 183 -5.97 6.63 -10.52
CA GLU A 183 -6.72 5.38 -10.69
C GLU A 183 -8.23 5.64 -10.83
N GLU A 184 -8.81 5.06 -11.87
CA GLU A 184 -10.23 5.22 -12.16
C GLU A 184 -11.11 4.66 -11.04
N LEU A 185 -10.72 3.50 -10.47
CA LEU A 185 -11.46 2.86 -9.39
C LEU A 185 -11.51 3.75 -8.13
N LEU A 186 -10.41 4.39 -7.76
CA LEU A 186 -10.36 5.34 -6.64
C LEU A 186 -11.23 6.56 -6.94
N ARG A 187 -11.12 7.14 -8.13
CA ARG A 187 -11.89 8.32 -8.54
C ARG A 187 -13.39 8.05 -8.58
N SER A 188 -13.79 6.89 -9.09
CA SER A 188 -15.19 6.45 -9.11
C SER A 188 -15.71 6.25 -7.69
N MET A 189 -14.96 5.61 -6.81
CA MET A 189 -15.36 5.46 -5.41
C MET A 189 -15.55 6.83 -4.72
N ILE A 190 -14.61 7.77 -4.90
CA ILE A 190 -14.72 9.12 -4.32
C ILE A 190 -15.94 9.85 -4.85
N ALA A 191 -16.24 9.73 -6.15
CA ALA A 191 -17.43 10.33 -6.74
C ALA A 191 -18.72 9.75 -6.15
N ASN A 192 -18.80 8.43 -5.98
CA ASN A 192 -19.96 7.75 -5.39
C ASN A 192 -20.15 8.13 -3.92
N VAL A 193 -19.05 8.24 -3.15
CA VAL A 193 -19.09 8.72 -1.76
C VAL A 193 -19.59 10.16 -1.73
N TYR A 194 -19.00 11.05 -2.54
CA TYR A 194 -19.43 12.44 -2.60
C TYR A 194 -20.91 12.57 -2.95
N GLU A 195 -21.38 11.82 -3.95
CA GLU A 195 -22.79 11.81 -4.35
C GLU A 195 -23.68 11.36 -3.18
N ALA A 196 -23.36 10.25 -2.52
CA ALA A 196 -24.16 9.73 -1.41
C ALA A 196 -24.31 10.72 -0.24
N PHE A 197 -23.26 11.48 0.10
CA PHE A 197 -23.30 12.45 1.21
C PHE A 197 -23.75 13.86 0.80
N CYS A 198 -23.87 14.14 -0.50
CA CYS A 198 -24.35 15.43 -1.02
C CYS A 198 -25.77 15.36 -1.59
N GLN A 199 -26.38 14.17 -1.69
CA GLN A 199 -27.80 14.05 -1.96
C GLN A 199 -28.60 14.64 -0.78
N THR A 200 -29.17 15.82 -0.98
CA THR A 200 -30.15 16.38 -0.06
C THR A 200 -31.43 15.56 -0.17
N GLU A 201 -31.69 14.65 0.76
CA GLU A 201 -33.07 14.24 1.04
C GLU A 201 -33.81 15.49 1.56
N ASP A 202 -34.64 16.13 0.71
CA ASP A 202 -35.68 17.15 0.99
C ASP A 202 -35.61 18.47 0.19
N ALA A 203 -35.84 18.41 -1.13
CA ALA A 203 -36.46 19.52 -1.85
C ALA A 203 -37.86 19.17 -2.43
N ASP A 204 -38.12 17.88 -2.72
CA ASP A 204 -39.36 17.47 -3.39
C ASP A 204 -40.36 16.69 -2.51
N ARG A 205 -39.97 16.24 -1.30
CA ARG A 205 -40.88 15.49 -0.42
C ARG A 205 -41.76 16.35 0.48
N ILE A 206 -41.41 17.60 0.73
CA ILE A 206 -42.19 18.52 1.59
C ILE A 206 -43.30 19.24 0.80
N ASN A 207 -43.17 19.40 -0.52
CA ASN A 207 -44.16 20.12 -1.34
C ASN A 207 -45.37 19.27 -1.78
N HIS A 208 -45.36 17.96 -1.57
CA HIS A 208 -46.48 17.08 -1.96
C HIS A 208 -47.44 16.71 -0.81
N ASN A 209 -47.16 17.11 0.43
CA ASN A 209 -48.05 16.86 1.59
C ASN A 209 -48.82 18.09 2.07
N LEU A 210 -48.81 19.19 1.31
CA LEU A 210 -49.64 20.39 1.55
C LEU A 210 -50.58 20.62 0.37
N ALA A 211 -51.40 19.63 0.03
CA ALA A 211 -52.64 19.89 -0.70
C ALA A 211 -53.76 20.06 0.35
N PRO A 212 -54.39 21.24 0.45
CA PRO A 212 -55.50 21.44 1.37
C PRO A 212 -56.70 20.63 0.87
N LEU A 213 -57.27 19.83 1.77
CA LEU A 213 -58.61 19.29 1.60
C LEU A 213 -59.59 20.48 1.50
N SER A 214 -60.06 20.75 0.29
CA SER A 214 -61.26 21.54 0.01
C SER A 214 -62.37 20.62 -0.47
#